data_AF-A0A1M6J795-F1
#
_entry.id   AF-A0A1M6J795-F1
#
_cell.length_a   1.000
_cell.length_b   1.000
_cell.length_c   1.000
_cell.angle_alpha   90.00
_cell.angle_beta   90.00
_cell.angle_gamma   90.00
#
_symmetry.space_group_name_H-M   'P 1'
#
loop_
_entity.id
_entity.type
_entity.pdbx_description
1 polymer ?
#
loop_
_entity_poly.entity_id
_entity_poly.type
_entity_poly.pdbx_seq_one_letter_code
_entity_poly.pdbx_strand_id
1 'polypeptide(L)'
;MTKKIIFGIIAFIIGFGIALYSESFFREIIQDVFKWSTSDKIKFVANNMYIFSDKTYYITLGIVPLILTLENLNKKMTTFLKNGIICLLIFGISLVTISVIDANIKIAECTACDDGIRKLHWNGINYGLIIGASAIISIVPSLIRIIKRTKKASVQQRV
;
A
#
# COMPACT_ATOMS: atom_id res chain seq x y z
N MET A 1 -17.32 -23.12 6.71
CA MET A 1 -15.97 -22.53 6.62
C MET A 1 -15.44 -22.47 5.18
N THR A 2 -15.71 -23.48 4.36
CA THR A 2 -15.23 -23.62 2.98
C THR A 2 -15.46 -22.39 2.09
N LYS A 3 -16.67 -21.80 2.12
CA LYS A 3 -16.97 -20.57 1.36
C LYS A 3 -16.02 -19.41 1.72
N LYS A 4 -15.69 -19.22 3.01
CA LYS A 4 -14.78 -18.15 3.44
C LYS A 4 -13.37 -18.33 2.88
N ILE A 5 -12.90 -19.58 2.87
CA ILE A 5 -11.58 -19.96 2.37
C ILE A 5 -11.52 -19.70 0.85
N ILE A 6 -12.52 -20.16 0.10
CA ILE A 6 -12.60 -19.97 -1.35
C ILE A 6 -12.62 -18.48 -1.70
N PHE A 7 -13.50 -17.69 -1.09
CA PHE A 7 -13.56 -16.25 -1.36
C PHE A 7 -12.26 -15.52 -0.96
N GLY A 8 -11.60 -15.95 0.12
CA GLY A 8 -10.30 -15.42 0.52
C GLY A 8 -9.20 -15.70 -0.50
N ILE A 9 -9.12 -16.93 -1.02
CA ILE A 9 -8.14 -17.32 -2.06
C ILE A 9 -8.38 -16.52 -3.34
N ILE A 10 -9.63 -16.42 -3.80
CA ILE A 10 -9.99 -15.64 -5.00
C ILE A 10 -9.60 -14.17 -4.82
N ALA A 11 -9.92 -13.58 -3.66
CA ALA A 11 -9.56 -12.20 -3.35
C ALA A 11 -8.05 -11.97 -3.34
N PHE A 12 -7.28 -12.93 -2.80
CA PHE A 12 -5.82 -12.86 -2.82
C PHE A 12 -5.26 -12.91 -4.24
N ILE A 13 -5.76 -13.81 -5.09
CA ILE A 13 -5.34 -13.92 -6.50
C ILE A 13 -5.68 -12.63 -7.26
N ILE A 14 -6.86 -12.05 -7.03
CA ILE A 14 -7.23 -10.76 -7.63
C ILE A 14 -6.26 -9.66 -7.18
N GLY A 15 -5.93 -9.60 -5.88
CA GLY A 15 -4.96 -8.64 -5.36
C GLY A 15 -3.58 -8.78 -5.98
N PHE A 16 -3.11 -10.02 -6.13
CA PHE A 16 -1.85 -10.32 -6.81
C PHE A 16 -1.88 -9.91 -8.28
N GLY A 17 -2.99 -10.15 -8.99
CA GLY A 17 -3.19 -9.72 -10.37
C GLY A 17 -3.19 -8.19 -10.51
N ILE A 18 -3.86 -7.48 -9.60
CA ILE A 18 -3.81 -6.01 -9.54
C ILE A 18 -2.38 -5.54 -9.34
N ALA A 19 -1.62 -6.19 -8.46
CA ALA A 19 -0.22 -5.83 -8.20
C ALA A 19 0.64 -5.91 -9.47
N LEU A 20 0.49 -6.99 -10.26
CA LEU A 20 1.20 -7.12 -11.54
C LEU A 20 0.86 -6.00 -12.55
N TYR A 21 -0.40 -5.57 -12.59
CA TYR A 21 -0.85 -4.56 -13.56
C TYR A 21 -0.55 -3.13 -13.13
N SER A 22 -0.65 -2.84 -11.82
CA SER A 22 -0.57 -1.47 -11.28
C SER A 22 0.84 -1.00 -10.91
N GLU A 23 1.84 -1.84 -11.14
CA GLU A 23 3.22 -1.58 -10.77
C GLU A 23 3.75 -0.26 -11.37
N SER A 24 3.71 -0.13 -12.70
CA SER A 24 4.18 1.09 -13.39
C SER A 24 3.44 2.34 -12.93
N PHE A 25 2.12 2.22 -12.72
CA PHE A 25 1.27 3.32 -12.26
C PHE A 25 1.70 3.86 -10.90
N PHE A 26 1.94 2.98 -9.91
CA PHE A 26 2.37 3.43 -8.59
C PHE A 26 3.77 4.03 -8.58
N ARG A 27 4.66 3.56 -9.46
CA ARG A 27 6.01 4.13 -9.59
C ARG A 27 5.96 5.58 -10.05
N GLU A 28 5.18 5.85 -11.10
CA GLU A 28 5.01 7.19 -11.65
C GLU A 28 4.44 8.13 -10.59
N ILE A 29 3.38 7.71 -9.89
CA ILE A 29 2.81 8.49 -8.78
C ILE A 29 3.86 8.79 -7.71
N ILE A 30 4.62 7.80 -7.25
CA ILE A 30 5.63 7.99 -6.21
C ILE A 30 6.71 8.97 -6.70
N GLN A 31 7.17 8.85 -7.95
CA GLN A 31 8.19 9.75 -8.50
C GLN A 31 7.69 11.18 -8.63
N ASP A 32 6.44 11.36 -9.07
CA ASP A 32 5.85 12.68 -9.18
C ASP A 32 5.68 13.32 -7.80
N VAL A 33 5.27 12.54 -6.79
CA VAL A 33 5.26 13.01 -5.41
C VAL A 33 6.67 13.38 -4.92
N PHE A 34 7.71 12.62 -5.27
CA PHE A 34 9.09 12.95 -4.91
C PHE A 34 9.55 14.28 -5.50
N LYS A 35 9.31 14.51 -6.79
CA LYS A 35 9.66 15.78 -7.46
C LYS A 35 8.87 16.93 -6.86
N TRP A 36 7.55 16.78 -6.78
CA TRP A 36 6.63 17.80 -6.30
C TRP A 36 6.95 18.21 -4.85
N SER A 37 7.10 17.24 -3.95
CA SER A 37 7.34 17.48 -2.53
C SER A 37 8.71 18.07 -2.21
N THR A 38 9.63 18.02 -3.17
CA THR A 38 10.99 18.56 -3.03
C THR A 38 11.24 19.79 -3.90
N SER A 39 10.20 20.35 -4.53
CA SER A 39 10.34 21.49 -5.46
C SER A 39 11.38 21.21 -6.55
N ASP A 40 11.31 20.03 -7.17
CA ASP A 40 12.19 19.56 -8.25
C ASP A 40 13.69 19.45 -7.90
N LYS A 41 14.01 19.46 -6.61
CA LYS A 41 15.38 19.20 -6.12
C LYS A 41 15.80 17.74 -6.31
N ILE A 42 14.86 16.79 -6.36
CA ILE A 42 15.15 15.41 -6.78
C ILE A 42 15.01 15.29 -8.30
N LYS A 43 16.10 14.93 -8.97
CA LYS A 43 16.11 14.64 -10.42
C LYS A 43 16.42 13.18 -10.66
N PHE A 44 15.54 12.49 -11.38
CA PHE A 44 15.73 11.08 -11.72
C PHE A 44 16.66 10.94 -12.91
N VAL A 45 17.69 10.10 -12.77
CA VAL A 45 18.71 9.85 -13.82
C VAL A 45 18.73 8.35 -14.15
N ALA A 46 19.01 8.02 -15.42
CA ALA A 46 19.00 6.70 -16.06
C ALA A 46 17.64 6.19 -16.56
N ASN A 47 17.64 5.05 -17.26
CA ASN A 47 16.43 4.47 -17.85
C ASN A 47 15.54 3.81 -16.78
N ASN A 48 14.23 3.85 -17.03
CA ASN A 48 13.18 3.30 -16.18
C ASN A 48 13.14 1.75 -16.18
N MET A 49 14.29 1.08 -16.19
CA MET A 49 14.40 -0.38 -16.23
C MET A 49 14.32 -0.94 -14.81
N TYR A 50 13.08 -1.04 -14.32
CA TYR A 50 12.79 -1.78 -13.10
C TYR A 50 11.49 -2.55 -13.28
N ILE A 51 11.64 -3.86 -13.40
CA ILE A 51 10.58 -4.83 -13.12
C ILE A 51 10.72 -5.07 -11.62
N PHE A 52 9.75 -4.65 -10.81
CA PHE A 52 9.78 -4.88 -9.38
C PHE A 52 9.90 -6.37 -9.11
N SER A 53 11.05 -6.77 -8.56
CA SER A 53 11.25 -8.09 -7.95
C SER A 53 11.08 -8.00 -6.42
N ASP A 54 10.38 -6.98 -5.92
CA ASP A 54 10.12 -6.90 -4.49
C ASP A 54 8.90 -7.74 -4.14
N LYS A 55 9.17 -8.95 -3.65
CA LYS A 55 8.16 -9.91 -3.20
C LYS A 55 7.20 -9.30 -2.17
N THR A 56 7.64 -8.30 -1.40
CA THR A 56 6.81 -7.66 -0.37
C THR A 56 5.63 -6.90 -0.97
N TYR A 57 5.80 -6.26 -2.13
CA TYR A 57 4.75 -5.54 -2.85
C TYR A 57 3.60 -6.48 -3.27
N TYR A 58 3.94 -7.59 -3.94
CA TYR A 58 2.93 -8.53 -4.42
C TYR A 58 2.19 -9.22 -3.28
N ILE A 59 2.91 -9.58 -2.21
CA ILE A 59 2.32 -10.22 -1.03
C ILE A 59 1.37 -9.25 -0.31
N THR A 60 1.81 -8.01 -0.08
CA THR A 60 0.99 -7.01 0.63
C THR A 60 -0.28 -6.67 -0.15
N LEU A 61 -0.18 -6.43 -1.46
CA LEU A 61 -1.36 -6.18 -2.30
C LEU A 61 -2.26 -7.41 -2.50
N GLY A 62 -1.76 -8.64 -2.31
CA GLY A 62 -2.59 -9.84 -2.20
C GLY A 62 -3.34 -9.92 -0.87
N ILE A 63 -2.69 -9.60 0.25
CA ILE A 63 -3.26 -9.68 1.60
C ILE A 63 -4.38 -8.65 1.81
N VAL A 64 -4.24 -7.43 1.28
CA VAL A 64 -5.22 -6.35 1.46
C VAL A 64 -6.65 -6.75 1.04
N PRO A 65 -6.90 -7.19 -0.20
CA PRO A 65 -8.24 -7.60 -0.63
C PRO A 65 -8.72 -8.86 0.09
N LEU A 66 -7.82 -9.76 0.52
CA LEU A 66 -8.17 -10.89 1.37
C LEU A 66 -8.76 -10.41 2.71
N ILE A 67 -8.09 -9.50 3.41
CA ILE A 67 -8.56 -8.97 4.71
C ILE A 67 -9.87 -8.18 4.52
N LEU A 68 -9.96 -7.36 3.48
CA LEU A 68 -11.16 -6.61 3.15
C LEU A 68 -12.35 -7.53 2.86
N THR A 69 -12.12 -8.63 2.12
CA THR A 69 -13.15 -9.61 1.81
C THR A 69 -13.61 -10.35 3.06
N LEU A 70 -12.68 -10.78 3.92
CA LEU A 70 -13.01 -11.45 5.18
C LEU A 70 -13.82 -10.56 6.13
N GLU A 71 -13.52 -9.26 6.23
CA GLU A 71 -14.28 -8.32 7.07
C GLU A 71 -15.75 -8.17 6.61
N ASN A 72 -15.97 -8.32 5.30
CA ASN A 72 -17.22 -7.93 4.63
C ASN A 72 -18.02 -9.09 4.05
N LEU A 73 -17.56 -10.33 4.18
CA LEU A 73 -18.18 -11.53 3.59
C LEU A 73 -19.68 -11.70 3.93
N ASN A 74 -20.08 -11.32 5.15
CA ASN A 74 -21.46 -11.44 5.63
C ASN A 74 -22.20 -10.09 5.68
N LYS A 75 -21.64 -9.03 5.09
CA LYS A 75 -22.26 -7.70 5.08
C LYS A 75 -22.94 -7.43 3.75
N LYS A 76 -23.83 -6.42 3.73
CA LYS A 76 -24.43 -5.91 2.49
C LYS A 76 -23.34 -5.36 1.57
N MET A 77 -23.54 -5.47 0.25
CA MET A 77 -22.62 -4.95 -0.77
C MET A 77 -22.33 -3.45 -0.60
N THR A 78 -23.32 -2.66 -0.18
CA THR A 78 -23.13 -1.22 0.12
C THR A 78 -22.10 -0.97 1.22
N THR A 79 -22.03 -1.86 2.22
CA THR A 79 -21.03 -1.75 3.30
C THR A 79 -19.66 -2.25 2.84
N PHE A 80 -19.63 -3.26 1.97
CA PHE A 80 -18.41 -3.72 1.32
C PHE A 80 -17.75 -2.57 0.54
N LEU A 81 -18.51 -1.91 -0.35
CA LEU A 81 -18.03 -0.79 -1.16
C LEU A 81 -17.56 0.38 -0.29
N LYS A 82 -18.35 0.76 0.73
CA LYS A 82 -17.96 1.82 1.67
C LYS A 82 -16.62 1.53 2.34
N ASN A 83 -16.42 0.29 2.79
CA ASN A 83 -15.16 -0.12 3.40
C ASN A 83 -14.01 -0.14 2.39
N GLY A 84 -14.25 -0.57 1.16
CA GLY A 84 -13.27 -0.51 0.07
C GLY A 84 -12.82 0.91 -0.22
N ILE A 85 -13.76 1.86 -0.32
CA ILE A 85 -13.46 3.28 -0.54
C ILE A 85 -12.64 3.85 0.63
N ILE A 86 -13.00 3.55 1.87
CA ILE A 86 -12.23 4.00 3.05
C ILE A 86 -10.81 3.43 2.99
N CYS A 87 -10.64 2.14 2.67
CA CYS A 87 -9.34 1.50 2.52
C CYS A 87 -8.52 2.19 1.43
N LEU A 88 -9.12 2.47 0.27
CA LEU A 88 -8.45 3.13 -0.85
C LEU A 88 -8.04 4.57 -0.53
N LEU A 89 -8.88 5.33 0.19
CA LEU A 89 -8.55 6.67 0.64
C LEU A 89 -7.38 6.67 1.63
N ILE A 90 -7.40 5.77 2.63
CA ILE A 90 -6.30 5.65 3.59
C ILE A 90 -5.02 5.24 2.86
N PHE A 91 -5.11 4.28 1.94
CA PHE A 91 -3.98 3.87 1.11
C PHE A 91 -3.38 5.06 0.35
N GLY A 92 -4.19 5.82 -0.40
CA GLY A 92 -3.72 6.97 -1.16
C GLY A 92 -3.07 8.05 -0.30
N ILE A 93 -3.69 8.40 0.84
CA ILE A 93 -3.12 9.39 1.77
C ILE A 93 -1.79 8.89 2.35
N SER A 94 -1.72 7.62 2.77
CA SER A 94 -0.50 7.04 3.32
C SER A 94 0.62 6.96 2.29
N LEU A 95 0.30 6.60 1.04
CA LEU A 95 1.23 6.53 -0.08
C LEU A 95 1.91 7.88 -0.32
N VAL A 96 1.11 8.95 -0.42
CA VAL A 96 1.63 10.31 -0.58
C VAL A 96 2.46 10.71 0.64
N THR A 97 1.94 10.51 1.85
CA THR A 97 2.62 10.94 3.08
C THR A 97 3.98 10.26 3.25
N ILE A 98 4.05 8.94 3.10
CA ILE A 98 5.31 8.19 3.22
C ILE A 98 6.29 8.60 2.12
N SER A 99 5.81 8.82 0.89
CA SER A 99 6.65 9.28 -0.21
C SER A 99 7.24 10.67 0.04
N VAL A 100 6.43 11.61 0.55
CA VAL A 100 6.89 12.96 0.92
C VAL A 100 7.97 12.88 2.00
N ILE A 101 7.76 12.06 3.02
CA ILE A 101 8.74 11.88 4.10
C ILE A 101 10.04 11.31 3.57
N ASP A 102 9.99 10.23 2.78
CA ASP A 102 11.18 9.58 2.22
C ASP A 102 11.97 10.53 1.29
N ALA A 103 11.26 11.29 0.44
CA ALA A 103 11.87 12.28 -0.45
C ALA A 103 12.64 13.37 0.33
N ASN A 104 12.03 13.90 1.40
CA ASN A 104 12.65 14.95 2.20
C ASN A 104 13.82 14.45 3.06
N ILE A 105 13.72 13.23 3.62
CA ILE A 105 14.84 12.59 4.31
C ILE A 105 16.04 12.45 3.36
N LYS A 106 15.80 11.98 2.12
CA LYS A 106 16.88 11.86 1.13
C LYS A 106 17.50 13.23 0.79
N ILE A 107 16.75 14.32 0.77
CA ILE A 107 17.39 15.63 0.58
C ILE A 107 18.20 16.03 1.81
N ALA A 108 17.67 15.85 3.02
CA ALA A 108 18.33 16.22 4.26
C ALA A 108 19.64 15.45 4.50
N GLU A 109 19.70 14.17 4.11
CA GLU A 109 20.90 13.34 4.17
C GLU A 109 21.98 13.74 3.16
N CYS A 110 21.64 14.60 2.18
CA CYS A 110 22.59 15.02 1.17
C CYS A 110 23.51 16.14 1.69
N THR A 111 24.63 15.76 2.30
CA THR A 111 25.64 16.71 2.80
C THR A 111 26.49 17.35 1.69
N ALA A 112 26.42 16.84 0.45
CA ALA A 112 27.25 17.26 -0.68
C ALA A 112 26.44 17.52 -1.97
N CYS A 113 25.16 17.88 -1.86
CA CYS A 113 24.34 18.18 -3.04
C CYS A 113 24.75 19.52 -3.68
N ASP A 114 25.04 19.51 -5.00
CA ASP A 114 25.23 20.72 -5.80
C ASP A 114 23.95 21.57 -5.76
N ASP A 115 23.99 22.74 -5.13
CA ASP A 115 22.86 23.66 -4.94
C ASP A 115 21.60 23.02 -4.32
N GLY A 116 21.78 21.95 -3.54
CA GLY A 116 20.67 21.21 -2.94
C GLY A 116 19.89 20.30 -3.90
N ILE A 117 20.42 20.05 -5.11
CA ILE A 117 19.84 19.13 -6.10
C ILE A 117 20.42 17.72 -5.92
N ARG A 118 19.56 16.74 -5.63
CA ARG A 118 19.94 15.32 -5.53
C ARG A 118 19.57 14.58 -6.81
N LYS A 119 20.57 14.11 -7.56
CA LYS A 119 20.37 13.15 -8.65
C LYS A 119 20.12 11.78 -8.04
N LEU A 120 18.95 11.20 -8.30
CA LEU A 120 18.54 9.90 -7.77
C LEU A 120 18.35 8.92 -8.92
N HIS A 121 18.95 7.74 -8.81
CA HIS A 121 18.63 6.65 -9.73
C HIS A 121 17.20 6.17 -9.44
N TRP A 122 16.45 5.76 -10.46
CA TRP A 122 15.08 5.24 -10.30
C TRP A 122 14.99 4.14 -9.24
N ASN A 123 15.99 3.27 -9.21
CA ASN A 123 16.10 2.14 -8.27
C ASN A 123 16.50 2.56 -6.83
N GLY A 124 16.79 3.84 -6.61
CA GLY A 124 17.15 4.38 -5.30
C GLY A 124 15.96 4.68 -4.38
N ILE A 125 14.73 4.50 -4.89
CA ILE A 125 13.49 4.56 -4.12
C ILE A 125 13.07 3.15 -3.73
N ASN A 126 12.70 2.96 -2.47
CA ASN A 126 12.18 1.70 -1.98
C ASN A 126 10.66 1.61 -2.18
N TYR A 127 10.20 1.48 -3.43
CA TYR A 127 8.77 1.49 -3.74
C TYR A 127 8.01 0.32 -3.07
N GLY A 128 8.64 -0.86 -2.97
CA GLY A 128 8.03 -2.02 -2.32
C GLY A 128 7.69 -1.72 -0.86
N LEU A 129 8.60 -1.08 -0.13
CA LEU A 129 8.36 -0.65 1.25
C LEU A 129 7.31 0.46 1.33
N ILE A 130 7.38 1.51 0.48
CA ILE A 130 6.42 2.61 0.49
C ILE A 130 5.00 2.09 0.23
N ILE A 131 4.82 1.29 -0.82
CA ILE A 131 3.51 0.74 -1.20
C ILE A 131 3.05 -0.28 -0.17
N GLY A 132 3.93 -1.19 0.27
CA GLY A 132 3.61 -2.22 1.25
C GLY A 132 3.21 -1.66 2.61
N ALA A 133 3.93 -0.64 3.10
CA ALA A 133 3.57 0.06 4.34
C ALA A 133 2.22 0.77 4.21
N SER A 134 1.99 1.46 3.09
CA SER A 134 0.71 2.12 2.79
C SER A 134 -0.46 1.12 2.74
N ALA A 135 -0.23 -0.04 2.11
CA ALA A 135 -1.18 -1.14 2.04
C ALA A 135 -1.52 -1.69 3.43
N ILE A 136 -0.52 -1.92 4.28
CA ILE A 136 -0.73 -2.38 5.66
C ILE A 136 -1.53 -1.34 6.48
N ILE A 137 -1.18 -0.05 6.38
CA ILE A 137 -1.89 1.03 7.07
C ILE A 137 -3.36 1.07 6.64
N SER A 138 -3.63 0.87 5.35
CA SER A 138 -4.99 0.92 4.80
C SER A 138 -5.96 -0.11 5.39
N ILE A 139 -5.45 -1.28 5.80
CA ILE A 139 -6.27 -2.36 6.36
C ILE A 139 -6.42 -2.31 7.88
N VAL A 140 -5.72 -1.41 8.57
CA VAL A 140 -5.80 -1.27 10.03
C VAL A 140 -7.24 -1.15 10.53
N PRO A 141 -8.13 -0.31 9.95
CA PRO A 141 -9.52 -0.22 10.40
C PRO A 141 -10.29 -1.55 10.26
N SER A 142 -10.04 -2.29 9.17
CA SER A 142 -10.65 -3.59 8.93
C SER A 142 -10.15 -4.63 9.92
N LEU A 143 -8.84 -4.67 10.19
CA LEU A 143 -8.23 -5.55 11.18
C LEU A 143 -8.80 -5.30 12.59
N ILE A 144 -8.88 -4.04 13.02
CA ILE A 144 -9.46 -3.67 14.33
C ILE A 144 -10.89 -4.20 14.46
N ARG A 145 -11.72 -4.06 13.42
CA ARG A 145 -13.11 -4.54 13.44
C ARG A 145 -13.21 -6.05 13.48
N ILE A 146 -12.35 -6.77 12.76
CA ILE A 146 -12.27 -8.24 12.82
C ILE A 146 -11.92 -8.67 14.24
N ILE A 147 -10.87 -8.11 14.83
CA ILE A 147 -10.41 -8.45 16.19
C ILE A 147 -11.52 -8.19 17.21
N LYS A 148 -12.21 -7.05 17.15
CA LYS A 148 -13.32 -6.72 18.06
C LYS A 148 -14.47 -7.72 17.98
N ARG A 149 -14.80 -8.22 16.77
CA ARG A 149 -15.86 -9.22 16.58
C ARG A 149 -15.46 -10.59 17.15
N THR A 150 -14.23 -11.02 16.90
CA THR A 150 -13.72 -12.30 17.42
C THR A 150 -13.69 -12.31 18.94
N LYS A 151 -13.25 -11.21 19.57
CA LYS A 151 -13.32 -11.07 21.04
C LYS A 151 -14.75 -11.18 21.56
N LYS A 152 -15.71 -10.47 20.95
CA LYS A 152 -17.12 -10.54 21.36
C LYS A 152 -17.71 -11.95 21.25
N ALA A 153 -17.42 -12.67 20.16
CA ALA A 153 -17.87 -14.05 19.96
C ALA A 153 -17.30 -15.01 21.01
N SER A 154 -16.02 -14.84 21.38
CA SER A 154 -15.38 -15.70 22.40
C SER A 154 -15.94 -15.49 23.82
N VAL A 155 -16.37 -14.28 24.16
CA VAL A 155 -16.99 -13.99 25.47
C VAL A 155 -18.38 -14.62 25.56
N GLN A 156 -19.16 -14.58 24.47
CA GLN A 156 -20.52 -15.11 24.43
C GLN A 156 -20.58 -16.65 24.40
N GLN A 157 -19.46 -17.34 24.13
CA GLN A 157 -19.35 -18.80 24.25
C GLN A 157 -18.89 -19.26 25.65
N ARG A 158 -18.49 -18.32 26.53
CA ARG A 158 -18.03 -18.60 27.91
C ARG A 158 -19.11 -18.35 28.98
N VAL A 159 -20.21 -17.69 28.60
CA VAL A 159 -21.41 -17.48 29.43
C VAL A 159 -22.44 -18.52 29.05
#